data_AF-A0A2S8YGX0-F1
#
_entry.id   AF-A0A2S8YGX0-F1
#
_cell.length_a   1.000
_cell.length_b   1.000
_cell.length_c   1.000
_cell.angle_alpha   90.00
_cell.angle_beta   90.00
_cell.angle_gamma   90.00
#
_symmetry.space_group_name_H-M   'P 1'
#
loop_
_entity.id
_entity.type
_entity.pdbx_description
1 polymer ?
#
loop_
_entity_poly.entity_id
_entity_poly.type
_entity_poly.pdbx_seq_one_letter_code
_entity_poly.pdbx_strand_id
1 'polypeptide(L)'
;MKTYSYKPFYQGPTPTNPMRDELSDDEQEQRLDAFYADILTNFEDVGCTVKRNSVGLISITTDMPEKDCHEIVKGLLISLDLRADKL
;
A
#
# COMPACT_ATOMS: atom_id res chain seq x y z
N MET A 1 -18.51 6.20 7.97
CA MET A 1 -17.26 6.10 7.22
C MET A 1 -16.07 6.40 8.12
N LYS A 2 -15.13 5.46 8.21
CA LYS A 2 -13.84 5.64 8.87
C LYS A 2 -12.77 5.84 7.80
N THR A 3 -11.71 6.57 8.14
CA THR A 3 -10.57 6.78 7.24
C THR A 3 -9.36 6.07 7.80
N TYR A 4 -8.75 5.19 7.01
CA TYR A 4 -7.51 4.50 7.33
C TYR A 4 -6.40 5.04 6.44
N SER A 5 -5.22 5.30 7.02
CA SER A 5 -4.10 5.90 6.30
C SER A 5 -2.90 4.95 6.30
N TYR A 6 -2.27 4.83 5.14
CA TYR A 6 -1.14 3.93 4.90
C TYR A 6 -0.05 4.69 4.16
N LYS A 7 1.18 4.58 4.65
CA LYS A 7 2.35 5.09 3.94
C LYS A 7 3.17 3.91 3.40
N PRO A 8 2.98 3.51 2.13
CA PRO A 8 3.75 2.43 1.55
C PRO A 8 5.21 2.83 1.37
N PHE A 9 6.12 1.88 1.57
CA PHE A 9 7.54 2.02 1.32
C PHE A 9 8.15 0.67 0.93
N TYR A 10 9.20 0.72 0.12
CA TYR A 10 10.03 -0.45 -0.14
C TYR A 10 10.99 -0.64 1.04
N GLN A 11 11.05 -1.85 1.58
CA GLN A 11 12.07 -2.26 2.52
C GLN A 11 13.03 -3.16 1.76
N GLY A 12 14.28 -2.75 1.57
CA GLY A 12 15.29 -3.53 0.87
C GLY A 12 15.70 -4.83 1.56
N PRO A 13 16.85 -5.41 1.16
CA PRO A 13 17.42 -6.58 1.82
C PRO A 13 17.66 -6.28 3.31
N THR A 14 17.17 -7.15 4.19
CA THR A 14 17.38 -7.03 5.64
C THR A 14 18.41 -8.06 6.10
N PRO A 15 19.03 -7.91 7.28
CA PRO A 15 19.89 -8.95 7.84
C PRO A 15 19.20 -10.31 7.97
N THR A 16 17.86 -10.31 8.09
CA THR A 16 17.02 -11.51 8.14
C THR A 16 16.62 -12.05 6.76
N ASN A 17 16.84 -11.29 5.68
CA ASN A 17 16.61 -11.72 4.31
C ASN A 17 17.68 -11.11 3.36
N PRO A 18 18.95 -11.54 3.48
CA PRO A 18 20.08 -10.92 2.78
C PRO A 18 20.18 -11.29 1.31
N MET A 19 19.45 -12.31 0.85
CA MET A 19 19.48 -12.80 -0.54
C MET A 19 18.43 -12.14 -1.44
N ARG A 20 17.70 -11.15 -0.93
CA ARG A 20 16.70 -10.44 -1.73
C ARG A 20 17.42 -9.48 -2.68
N ASP A 21 16.99 -9.46 -3.93
CA ASP A 21 17.50 -8.49 -4.90
C ASP A 21 17.05 -7.09 -4.49
N GLU A 22 18.00 -6.17 -4.48
CA GLU A 22 17.75 -4.75 -4.23
C GLU A 22 17.12 -4.14 -5.48
N LEU A 23 16.01 -3.45 -5.29
CA LEU A 23 15.37 -2.71 -6.36
C LEU A 23 16.05 -1.37 -6.57
N SER A 24 16.21 -1.01 -7.83
CA SER A 24 16.53 0.35 -8.22
C SER A 24 15.44 1.34 -7.79
N ASP A 25 15.79 2.61 -7.66
CA ASP A 25 14.84 3.67 -7.29
C ASP A 25 13.64 3.73 -8.25
N ASP A 26 13.89 3.51 -9.55
CA ASP A 26 12.85 3.46 -10.58
C ASP A 26 11.88 2.29 -10.37
N GLU A 27 12.38 1.11 -10.02
CA GLU A 27 11.55 -0.06 -9.71
C GLU A 27 10.75 0.14 -8.43
N GLN A 28 11.32 0.82 -7.44
CA GLN A 28 10.62 1.17 -6.21
C GLN A 28 9.46 2.13 -6.49
N GLU A 29 9.68 3.19 -7.30
CA GLU A 29 8.61 4.09 -7.72
C GLU A 29 7.52 3.36 -8.51
N GLN A 30 7.90 2.52 -9.48
CA GLN A 30 6.94 1.72 -10.26
C GLN A 30 6.05 0.84 -9.37
N ARG A 31 6.62 0.21 -8.33
CA ARG A 31 5.85 -0.59 -7.38
C ARG A 31 4.91 0.25 -6.52
N LEU A 32 5.35 1.43 -6.06
CA LEU A 32 4.52 2.34 -5.30
C LEU A 32 3.33 2.87 -6.12
N ASP A 33 3.55 3.16 -7.39
CA ASP A 33 2.50 3.59 -8.31
C ASP A 33 1.55 2.44 -8.67
N ALA A 34 2.08 1.23 -8.90
CA ALA A 34 1.27 0.03 -9.08
C ALA A 34 0.37 -0.23 -7.85
N PHE A 35 0.91 -0.07 -6.64
CA PHE A 35 0.14 -0.21 -5.41
C PHE A 35 -1.01 0.78 -5.33
N TYR A 36 -0.78 2.04 -5.73
CA TYR A 36 -1.84 3.03 -5.75
C TYR A 36 -2.94 2.68 -6.76
N ALA A 37 -2.56 2.21 -7.95
CA ALA A 37 -3.51 1.75 -8.96
C ALA A 37 -4.34 0.55 -8.44
N ASP A 38 -3.68 -0.45 -7.83
CA ASP A 38 -4.35 -1.62 -7.27
C ASP A 38 -5.32 -1.26 -6.15
N ILE A 39 -4.96 -0.30 -5.28
CA ILE A 39 -5.86 0.23 -4.26
C ILE A 39 -7.06 0.90 -4.92
N LEU A 40 -6.87 1.76 -5.92
CA LEU A 40 -8.00 2.39 -6.61
C LEU A 40 -8.94 1.34 -7.19
N THR A 41 -8.41 0.36 -7.93
CA THR A 41 -9.21 -0.69 -8.55
C THR A 41 -9.93 -1.57 -7.52
N ASN A 42 -9.28 -1.98 -6.42
CA ASN A 42 -9.93 -2.83 -5.41
C ASN A 42 -11.04 -2.11 -4.64
N PHE A 43 -10.94 -0.79 -4.50
CA PHE A 43 -11.86 0.02 -3.69
C PHE A 43 -12.89 0.80 -4.53
N GLU A 44 -12.77 0.80 -5.87
CA GLU A 44 -13.69 1.45 -6.81
C GLU A 44 -15.13 0.91 -6.67
N ASP A 45 -15.27 -0.42 -6.64
CA ASP A 45 -16.59 -1.09 -6.59
C ASP A 45 -17.30 -0.99 -5.24
N VAL A 46 -16.57 -0.65 -4.17
CA VAL A 46 -17.07 -0.70 -2.78
C VAL A 46 -17.58 0.68 -2.32
N GLY A 47 -17.64 1.68 -3.22
CA GLY A 47 -18.06 3.04 -2.88
C GLY A 47 -17.10 3.73 -1.90
N CYS A 48 -15.84 3.32 -1.89
CA CYS A 48 -14.82 3.85 -1.00
C CYS A 48 -14.16 5.08 -1.63
N THR A 49 -13.75 6.05 -0.81
CA THR A 49 -12.99 7.20 -1.29
C THR A 49 -11.51 7.00 -0.99
N VAL A 50 -10.69 6.89 -2.02
CA VAL A 50 -9.23 6.80 -1.90
C VAL A 50 -8.60 8.15 -2.26
N LYS A 51 -7.69 8.64 -1.41
CA LYS A 51 -6.91 9.86 -1.66
C LYS A 51 -5.43 9.57 -1.48
N ARG A 52 -4.58 10.11 -2.37
CA ARG A 52 -3.13 10.14 -2.22
C ARG A 52 -2.68 11.58 -2.01
N ASN A 53 -1.81 11.82 -1.04
CA ASN A 53 -1.21 13.14 -0.84
C ASN A 53 0.19 13.24 -1.51
N SER A 54 0.76 14.44 -1.51
CA SER A 54 2.07 14.72 -2.12
C SER A 54 3.26 14.03 -1.43
N VAL A 55 3.07 13.44 -0.25
CA VAL A 55 4.11 12.69 0.47
C VAL A 55 3.92 11.18 0.40
N GLY A 56 3.06 10.70 -0.51
CA GLY A 56 2.82 9.28 -0.75
C GLY A 56 1.92 8.60 0.28
N LEU A 57 1.26 9.35 1.16
CA LEU A 57 0.25 8.79 2.08
C LEU A 57 -1.03 8.51 1.31
N ILE A 58 -1.55 7.29 1.48
CA ILE A 58 -2.82 6.85 0.90
C ILE A 58 -3.85 6.78 2.04
N SER A 59 -4.95 7.50 1.88
CA SER A 59 -6.07 7.53 2.82
C SER A 59 -7.30 6.89 2.16
N ILE A 60 -7.85 5.88 2.81
CA ILE A 60 -9.02 5.13 2.35
C ILE A 60 -10.17 5.40 3.31
N THR A 61 -11.21 6.07 2.82
CA THR A 61 -12.45 6.31 3.55
C THR A 61 -13.50 5.29 3.12
N THR A 62 -13.93 4.47 4.06
CA THR A 62 -14.83 3.33 3.82
C THR A 62 -15.74 3.07 5.02
N ASP A 63 -16.88 2.42 4.78
CA ASP A 63 -17.75 1.89 5.83
C ASP A 63 -17.42 0.45 6.23
N MET A 64 -16.46 -0.19 5.55
CA MET A 64 -16.07 -1.55 5.84
C MET A 64 -15.37 -1.67 7.21
N PRO A 65 -15.41 -2.86 7.83
CA PRO A 65 -14.66 -3.13 9.05
C PRO A 65 -13.16 -2.87 8.87
N GLU A 66 -12.53 -2.31 9.91
CA GLU A 66 -11.09 -1.99 9.88
C GLU A 66 -10.25 -3.19 9.48
N LYS A 67 -10.57 -4.36 10.06
CA LYS A 67 -9.85 -5.61 9.80
C LYS A 67 -9.85 -5.96 8.33
N ASP A 68 -11.00 -5.91 7.67
CA ASP A 68 -11.15 -6.29 6.27
C ASP A 68 -10.38 -5.33 5.35
N CYS A 69 -10.47 -4.01 5.64
CA CYS A 69 -9.69 -3.00 4.91
C CYS A 69 -8.19 -3.27 5.04
N HIS A 70 -7.72 -3.57 6.25
CA HIS A 70 -6.31 -3.85 6.50
C HIS A 70 -5.83 -5.15 5.84
N GLU A 71 -6.68 -6.19 5.79
CA GLU A 71 -6.33 -7.45 5.13
C GLU A 71 -6.16 -7.28 3.61
N ILE A 72 -7.05 -6.53 2.96
CA ILE A 72 -6.92 -6.19 1.53
C ILE A 72 -5.63 -5.41 1.28
N VAL A 73 -5.44 -4.30 2.01
CA VAL A 73 -4.27 -3.43 1.85
C VAL A 73 -2.97 -4.21 2.09
N LYS A 74 -2.94 -5.07 3.12
CA LYS A 74 -1.79 -5.93 3.42
C LYS A 74 -1.52 -6.92 2.28
N GLY A 75 -2.55 -7.50 1.67
CA GLY A 75 -2.40 -8.37 0.51
C GLY A 75 -1.72 -7.66 -0.66
N LEU A 76 -2.19 -6.46 -0.99
CA LEU A 76 -1.64 -5.63 -2.07
C LEU A 76 -0.20 -5.18 -1.81
N LEU A 77 0.13 -4.84 -0.55
CA LEU A 77 1.51 -4.51 -0.18
C LEU A 77 2.44 -5.71 -0.38
N ILE A 78 2.03 -6.89 0.08
CA ILE A 78 2.85 -8.11 -0.01
C ILE A 78 3.04 -8.54 -1.47
N SER A 79 2.01 -8.44 -2.32
CA SER A 79 2.13 -8.81 -3.74
C SER A 79 3.13 -7.95 -4.51
N LEU A 80 3.26 -6.68 -4.12
CA LEU A 80 4.24 -5.74 -4.69
C LEU A 80 5.54 -5.69 -3.88
N ASP A 81 5.64 -6.54 -2.84
CA ASP A 81 6.82 -6.66 -2.00
C ASP A 81 7.21 -5.30 -1.36
N LEU A 82 6.15 -4.57 -1.00
CA LEU A 82 6.12 -3.32 -0.25
C LEU A 82 5.69 -3.57 1.20
N ARG A 83 5.94 -2.58 2.04
CA ARG A 83 5.42 -2.50 3.42
C ARG A 83 4.74 -1.17 3.64
N ALA A 84 3.97 -1.06 4.71
CA ALA A 84 3.43 0.22 5.14
C ALA A 84 3.52 0.34 6.65
N ASP A 85 3.82 1.55 7.11
CA ASP A 85 3.63 1.91 8.51
C ASP A 85 2.15 2.19 8.73
N LYS A 86 1.62 1.63 9.82
CA LYS A 86 0.28 1.98 10.30
C LYS A 86 0.40 3.32 11.04
N LEU A 87 -0.31 4.33 10.56
CA LEU A 87 -0.39 5.67 11.15
C LEU A 87 -1.65 5.84 11.99
#